data_AF-A0A533B3Y8-F1
#
_entry.id   AF-A0A533B3Y8-F1
#
_cell.length_a   1.000
_cell.length_b   1.000
_cell.length_c   1.000
_cell.angle_alpha   90.00
_cell.angle_beta   90.00
_cell.angle_gamma   90.00
#
_symmetry.space_group_name_H-M   'P 1'
#
loop_
_entity.id
_entity.type
_entity.pdbx_description
1 polymer ?
#
loop_
_entity_poly.entity_id
_entity_poly.type
_entity_poly.pdbx_seq_one_letter_code
_entity_poly.pdbx_strand_id
1 'polypeptide(L)'
;MSAGGGKPMRIFSDEDAEFLSPLLAQGLSKAKPEQLVGFRVSSSAGSGSEPTTGSIYVQKGSIYLTIGKGTKPTGFMPESAARTEPAPAYASGGALGVMVMIIDYHALAMAPMPAAMPIAKTTPITPIAPMLADAPAKAQVASDRVSQEAGAGELMAQKLTDLRIAKEALAKKDSEINMLRKESAWMKRELRDRNEEIKALRSMKVSAKSAPKRKPAVATRSR
;
A
#
# COMPACT_ATOMS: atom_id res chain seq x y z
N MET A 1 15.32 18.20 19.22
CA MET A 1 15.78 17.24 18.20
C MET A 1 15.38 15.86 18.69
N SER A 2 14.34 15.24 18.14
CA SER A 2 13.83 13.96 18.66
C SER A 2 14.58 12.81 18.02
N ALA A 3 15.39 12.12 18.80
CA ALA A 3 16.07 10.88 18.41
C ALA A 3 15.02 9.76 18.31
N GLY A 4 14.62 9.42 17.09
CA GLY A 4 13.57 8.42 16.81
C GLY A 4 14.07 7.22 16.03
N GLY A 5 15.29 6.76 16.28
CA GLY A 5 15.86 5.55 15.66
C GLY A 5 15.49 4.28 16.42
N GLY A 6 14.20 3.95 16.52
CA GLY A 6 13.76 2.67 17.08
C GLY A 6 14.13 1.51 16.16
N LYS A 7 14.67 0.42 16.71
CA LYS A 7 14.97 -0.81 15.96
C LYS A 7 13.71 -1.28 15.21
N PRO A 8 13.81 -1.70 13.94
CA PRO A 8 12.66 -2.27 13.22
C PRO A 8 12.03 -3.41 14.05
N MET A 9 10.74 -3.26 14.37
CA MET A 9 10.00 -4.25 15.14
C MET A 9 9.19 -5.12 14.18
N ARG A 10 9.31 -6.45 14.31
CA ARG A 10 8.49 -7.38 13.55
C ARG A 10 7.05 -7.34 14.06
N ILE A 11 6.10 -7.23 13.13
CA ILE A 11 4.66 -7.19 13.43
C ILE A 11 4.04 -8.58 13.39
N PHE A 12 4.62 -9.48 12.58
CA PHE A 12 4.22 -10.87 12.44
C PHE A 12 5.36 -11.77 12.90
N SER A 13 5.02 -12.86 13.58
CA SER A 13 5.96 -13.97 13.75
C SER A 13 6.11 -14.76 12.43
N ASP A 14 7.13 -15.61 12.35
CA ASP A 14 7.35 -16.42 11.15
C ASP A 14 6.18 -17.42 10.97
N GLU A 15 5.63 -17.97 12.06
CA GLU A 15 4.42 -18.81 12.06
C GLU A 15 3.17 -18.04 11.54
N ASP A 16 2.96 -16.80 11.99
CA ASP A 16 1.84 -15.99 11.50
C ASP A 16 1.95 -15.75 9.99
N ALA A 17 3.18 -15.53 9.50
CA ALA A 17 3.44 -15.31 8.08
C ALA A 17 3.23 -16.59 7.26
N GLU A 18 3.68 -17.74 7.75
CA GLU A 18 3.48 -19.04 7.12
C GLU A 18 2.00 -19.41 7.04
N PHE A 19 1.23 -19.15 8.10
CA PHE A 19 -0.23 -19.36 8.11
C PHE A 19 -0.97 -18.40 7.17
N LEU A 20 -0.58 -17.12 7.14
CA LEU A 20 -1.26 -16.09 6.36
C LEU A 20 -1.01 -16.23 4.85
N SER A 21 0.21 -16.60 4.46
CA SER A 21 0.65 -16.66 3.05
C SER A 21 -0.28 -17.48 2.12
N PRO A 22 -0.65 -18.74 2.43
CA PRO A 22 -1.53 -19.53 1.56
C PRO A 22 -2.94 -18.93 1.47
N LEU A 23 -3.45 -18.29 2.54
CA LEU A 23 -4.75 -17.65 2.55
C LEU A 23 -4.77 -16.40 1.67
N LEU A 24 -3.70 -15.60 1.71
CA LEU A 24 -3.55 -14.45 0.81
C LEU A 24 -3.44 -14.90 -0.65
N ALA A 25 -2.67 -15.95 -0.92
CA ALA A 25 -2.56 -16.52 -2.27
C ALA A 25 -3.93 -17.00 -2.79
N GLN A 26 -4.70 -17.70 -1.96
CA GLN A 26 -6.07 -18.11 -2.29
C GLN A 26 -7.02 -16.92 -2.48
N GLY A 27 -6.90 -15.88 -1.65
CA GLY A 27 -7.69 -14.66 -1.80
C GLY A 27 -7.40 -13.97 -3.13
N LEU A 28 -6.12 -13.83 -3.48
CA LEU A 28 -5.68 -13.17 -4.70
C LEU A 28 -6.07 -13.97 -5.95
N SER A 29 -6.04 -15.30 -5.91
CA SER A 29 -6.46 -16.13 -7.05
C SER A 29 -7.96 -16.05 -7.35
N LYS A 30 -8.77 -15.66 -6.35
CA LYS A 30 -10.22 -15.49 -6.48
C LYS A 30 -10.65 -14.02 -6.68
N ALA A 31 -9.74 -13.07 -6.46
CA ALA A 31 -10.03 -11.65 -6.55
C ALA A 31 -10.29 -11.24 -8.01
N LYS A 32 -11.36 -10.48 -8.25
CA LYS A 32 -11.66 -9.85 -9.54
C LYS A 32 -10.81 -8.60 -9.73
N PRO A 33 -10.71 -8.05 -10.97
CA PRO A 33 -10.18 -6.71 -11.17
C PRO A 33 -10.84 -5.71 -10.21
N GLU A 34 -10.04 -4.79 -9.66
CA GLU A 34 -10.44 -3.77 -8.69
C GLU A 34 -10.81 -4.30 -7.28
N GLN A 35 -10.75 -5.60 -7.05
CA GLN A 35 -10.89 -6.16 -5.70
C GLN A 35 -9.55 -6.22 -4.97
N LEU A 36 -9.61 -5.95 -3.68
CA LEU A 36 -8.49 -6.11 -2.74
C LEU A 36 -8.81 -7.23 -1.76
N VAL A 37 -7.76 -7.93 -1.32
CA VAL A 37 -7.86 -8.97 -0.30
C VAL A 37 -7.50 -8.33 1.03
N GLY A 38 -8.49 -8.19 1.92
CA GLY A 38 -8.27 -7.76 3.30
C GLY A 38 -7.88 -8.94 4.17
N PHE A 39 -7.00 -8.72 5.13
CA PHE A 39 -6.64 -9.70 6.15
C PHE A 39 -6.67 -9.09 7.55
N ARG A 40 -6.87 -9.96 8.54
CA ARG A 40 -6.82 -9.64 9.96
C ARG A 40 -6.19 -10.81 10.68
N VAL A 41 -5.05 -10.57 11.31
CA VAL A 41 -4.32 -11.57 12.09
C VAL A 41 -4.35 -11.18 13.55
N SER A 42 -4.88 -12.07 14.39
CA SER A 42 -4.79 -11.95 15.84
C SER A 42 -3.53 -12.67 16.29
N SER A 43 -2.76 -12.06 17.20
CA SER A 43 -1.60 -12.72 17.78
C SER A 43 -1.99 -14.04 18.44
N SER A 44 -1.36 -15.13 18.00
CA SER A 44 -1.59 -16.50 18.53
C SER A 44 -1.27 -16.61 20.04
N ALA A 45 -0.43 -15.70 20.57
CA ALA A 45 0.01 -15.72 21.97
C ALA A 45 -1.03 -15.25 23.00
N GLY A 46 -2.28 -14.97 22.61
CA GLY A 46 -3.35 -14.62 23.54
C GLY A 46 -3.11 -13.32 24.34
N SER A 47 -2.19 -12.46 23.88
CA SER A 47 -1.70 -11.29 24.63
C SER A 47 -2.70 -10.14 24.74
N GLY A 48 -3.93 -10.30 24.23
CA GLY A 48 -4.93 -9.23 24.18
C GLY A 48 -4.54 -8.05 23.28
N SER A 49 -3.43 -8.15 22.52
CA SER A 49 -3.03 -7.12 21.57
C SER A 49 -4.07 -7.02 20.46
N GLU A 50 -4.49 -5.79 20.14
CA GLU A 50 -5.45 -5.57 19.06
C GLU A 50 -4.91 -6.18 17.74
N PRO A 51 -5.72 -6.93 17.00
CA PRO A 51 -5.29 -7.64 15.79
C PRO A 51 -4.71 -6.71 14.73
N THR A 52 -3.75 -7.23 13.97
CA THR A 52 -3.14 -6.54 12.84
C THR A 52 -4.01 -6.74 11.61
N THR A 53 -4.53 -5.64 11.07
CA THR A 53 -5.27 -5.62 9.81
C THR A 53 -4.37 -5.15 8.68
N GLY A 54 -4.73 -5.53 7.46
CA GLY A 54 -4.05 -5.05 6.27
C GLY A 54 -4.80 -5.44 5.01
N SER A 55 -4.26 -5.01 3.87
CA SER A 55 -4.81 -5.35 2.56
C SER A 55 -3.70 -5.65 1.56
N ILE A 56 -4.00 -6.52 0.61
CA ILE A 56 -3.12 -6.83 -0.52
C ILE A 56 -3.90 -6.82 -1.83
N TYR A 57 -3.32 -6.23 -2.87
CA TYR A 57 -3.90 -6.23 -4.22
C TYR A 57 -2.80 -6.11 -5.28
N VAL A 58 -3.16 -6.41 -6.53
CA VAL A 58 -2.27 -6.32 -7.69
C VAL A 58 -2.77 -5.22 -8.62
N GLN A 59 -1.87 -4.32 -9.02
CA GLN A 59 -2.16 -3.29 -10.00
C GLN A 59 -0.93 -3.03 -10.86
N LYS A 60 -1.11 -2.99 -12.19
CA LYS A 60 -0.06 -2.63 -13.17
C LYS A 60 1.27 -3.40 -12.97
N GLY A 61 1.19 -4.70 -12.70
CA GLY A 61 2.38 -5.55 -12.51
C GLY A 61 3.11 -5.36 -11.17
N SER A 62 2.50 -4.64 -10.22
CA SER A 62 3.02 -4.47 -8.86
C SER A 62 2.05 -5.02 -7.82
N ILE A 63 2.58 -5.54 -6.72
CA ILE A 63 1.84 -5.94 -5.53
C ILE A 63 1.84 -4.77 -4.54
N TYR A 64 0.67 -4.44 -4.03
CA TYR A 64 0.48 -3.40 -3.04
C TYR A 64 0.08 -4.06 -1.73
N LEU A 65 0.85 -3.83 -0.66
CA LEU A 65 0.61 -4.37 0.67
C LEU A 65 0.48 -3.22 1.67
N THR A 66 -0.62 -3.19 2.41
CA THR A 66 -0.79 -2.31 3.57
C THR A 66 -0.80 -3.12 4.85
N ILE A 67 -0.25 -2.54 5.91
CA ILE A 67 -0.36 -3.05 7.27
C ILE A 67 -0.88 -1.88 8.10
N GLY A 68 -2.04 -2.05 8.73
CA GLY A 68 -2.73 -1.02 9.50
C GLY A 68 -2.02 -0.64 10.81
N LYS A 69 -0.97 -1.38 11.17
CA LYS A 69 -0.15 -1.15 12.35
C LYS A 69 1.32 -1.05 11.97
N GLY A 70 2.08 -0.34 12.80
CA GLY A 70 3.53 -0.22 12.68
C GLY A 70 3.99 1.03 11.95
N THR A 71 5.30 1.21 11.93
CA THR A 71 5.98 2.28 11.21
C THR A 71 6.22 1.87 9.75
N LYS A 72 6.80 2.77 8.95
CA LYS A 72 7.17 2.53 7.55
C LYS A 72 7.81 1.14 7.38
N PRO A 73 7.23 0.25 6.54
CA PRO A 73 7.85 -1.03 6.21
C PRO A 73 9.28 -0.81 5.69
N THR A 74 10.24 -1.57 6.21
CA THR A 74 11.66 -1.49 5.84
C THR A 74 12.24 -2.90 5.71
N GLY A 75 13.37 -3.03 5.01
CA GLY A 75 14.11 -4.29 4.92
C GLY A 75 13.59 -5.29 3.88
N PHE A 76 12.79 -4.85 2.90
CA PHE A 76 12.48 -5.68 1.75
C PHE A 76 13.73 -5.82 0.87
N MET A 77 14.06 -7.05 0.48
CA MET A 77 15.24 -7.35 -0.35
C MET A 77 14.81 -8.08 -1.61
N PRO A 78 15.21 -7.60 -2.80
CA PRO A 78 16.05 -6.44 -3.08
C PRO A 78 15.31 -5.11 -2.86
N GLU A 79 15.99 -4.10 -2.31
CA GLU A 79 15.39 -2.78 -2.06
C GLU A 79 14.91 -2.10 -3.35
N SER A 80 15.58 -2.34 -4.48
CA SER A 80 15.17 -1.81 -5.79
C SER A 80 13.80 -2.30 -6.26
N ALA A 81 13.32 -3.43 -5.75
CA ALA A 81 12.03 -3.99 -6.13
C ALA A 81 10.88 -3.53 -5.22
N ALA A 82 11.16 -2.83 -4.13
CA ALA A 82 10.10 -2.35 -3.24
C ALA A 82 10.30 -0.89 -2.83
N ARG A 83 9.21 -0.13 -2.87
CA ARG A 83 9.16 1.22 -2.34
C ARG A 83 7.95 1.41 -1.45
N THR A 84 7.97 2.44 -0.61
CA THR A 84 6.87 2.76 0.28
C THR A 84 6.30 4.14 -0.03
N GLU A 85 4.97 4.22 -0.13
CA GLU A 85 4.24 5.45 -0.40
C GLU A 85 3.04 5.57 0.57
N PRO A 86 2.41 6.75 0.71
CA PRO A 86 1.15 6.88 1.44
C PRO A 86 0.05 6.02 0.81
N ALA A 87 -0.65 5.23 1.62
CA ALA A 87 -1.71 4.37 1.11
C ALA A 87 -2.92 5.21 0.64
N PRO A 88 -3.51 4.90 -0.53
CA PRO A 88 -4.75 5.53 -0.94
C PRO A 88 -5.91 5.11 -0.02
N ALA A 89 -6.94 5.96 0.09
CA ALA A 89 -8.02 5.79 1.06
C ALA A 89 -8.76 4.44 0.96
N TYR A 90 -8.88 3.89 -0.26
CA TYR A 90 -9.51 2.59 -0.49
C TYR A 90 -8.68 1.42 0.04
N ALA A 91 -7.35 1.53 0.05
CA ALA A 91 -6.44 0.48 0.53
C ALA A 91 -6.22 0.57 2.04
N SER A 92 -6.30 1.78 2.62
CA SER A 92 -6.16 2.02 4.05
C SER A 92 -7.45 1.82 4.86
N GLY A 93 -8.58 1.53 4.19
CA GLY A 93 -9.87 1.47 4.87
C GLY A 93 -10.27 2.78 5.54
N GLY A 94 -9.80 3.92 5.01
CA GLY A 94 -10.02 5.25 5.57
C GLY A 94 -9.08 5.65 6.72
N ALA A 95 -8.17 4.77 7.14
CA ALA A 95 -7.17 5.11 8.15
C ALA A 95 -6.12 6.10 7.61
N LEU A 96 -5.79 7.10 8.42
CA LEU A 96 -4.76 8.10 8.11
C LEU A 96 -3.37 7.58 8.47
N GLY A 97 -2.36 7.98 7.69
CA GLY A 97 -0.96 7.64 7.97
C GLY A 97 -0.55 6.19 7.66
N VAL A 98 -1.46 5.37 7.12
CA VAL A 98 -1.11 4.03 6.63
C VAL A 98 -0.21 4.16 5.41
N MET A 99 0.89 3.42 5.42
CA MET A 99 1.82 3.34 4.30
C MET A 99 1.56 2.05 3.51
N VAL A 100 1.68 2.14 2.18
CA VAL A 100 1.62 0.99 1.28
C VAL A 100 3.03 0.65 0.81
N MET A 101 3.39 -0.63 0.89
CA MET A 101 4.58 -1.18 0.24
C MET A 101 4.20 -1.65 -1.16
N ILE A 102 4.90 -1.11 -2.15
CA ILE A 102 4.70 -1.41 -3.57
C ILE A 102 5.88 -2.26 -4.01
N ILE A 103 5.60 -3.53 -4.34
CA ILE A 103 6.59 -4.50 -4.80
C ILE A 103 6.43 -4.63 -6.32
N ASP A 104 7.43 -4.20 -7.07
CA ASP A 104 7.48 -4.31 -8.53
C ASP A 104 7.95 -5.72 -8.91
N TYR A 105 7.07 -6.46 -9.59
CA TYR A 105 7.35 -7.84 -9.96
C TYR A 105 8.48 -7.97 -10.99
N HIS A 106 8.59 -7.04 -11.92
CA HIS A 106 9.63 -7.07 -12.94
C HIS A 106 11.00 -6.75 -12.33
N ALA A 107 11.06 -5.74 -11.45
CA ALA A 107 12.28 -5.43 -10.72
C ALA A 107 12.69 -6.58 -9.79
N LEU A 108 11.72 -7.27 -9.17
CA LEU A 108 11.97 -8.44 -8.33
C LEU A 108 12.52 -9.63 -9.14
N ALA A 109 11.95 -9.90 -10.31
CA ALA A 109 12.36 -11.01 -11.18
C ALA A 109 13.74 -10.80 -11.82
N MET A 110 14.14 -9.54 -12.04
CA MET A 110 15.43 -9.19 -12.66
C MET A 110 16.55 -8.97 -11.64
N ALA A 111 16.21 -8.91 -10.36
CA ALA A 111 17.21 -8.67 -9.34
C ALA A 111 18.07 -9.93 -9.12
N PRO A 112 19.39 -9.77 -8.95
CA PRO A 112 20.22 -10.87 -8.49
C PRO A 112 19.70 -11.30 -7.11
N MET A 113 19.18 -12.53 -7.03
CA MET A 113 18.72 -13.06 -5.74
C MET A 113 19.89 -12.99 -4.75
N PRO A 114 19.71 -12.41 -3.56
CA PRO A 114 20.69 -12.60 -2.51
C PRO A 114 20.81 -14.10 -2.24
N ALA A 115 22.03 -14.57 -2.00
CA ALA A 115 22.26 -15.94 -1.53
C ALA A 115 21.24 -16.24 -0.42
N ALA A 116 20.54 -17.37 -0.53
CA ALA A 116 19.48 -17.78 0.39
C ALA A 116 19.85 -17.38 1.82
N MET A 117 18.97 -16.61 2.48
CA MET A 117 19.17 -16.24 3.87
C MET A 117 19.54 -17.50 4.65
N PRO A 118 20.53 -17.45 5.57
CA PRO A 118 20.79 -18.59 6.42
C PRO A 118 19.51 -18.81 7.23
N ILE A 119 18.71 -19.79 6.81
CA ILE A 119 17.89 -20.57 7.73
C ILE A 119 18.91 -20.97 8.79
N ALA A 120 18.79 -20.40 9.98
CA ALA A 120 19.60 -20.78 11.11
C ALA A 120 19.31 -22.26 11.38
N LYS A 121 20.02 -23.13 10.67
CA LYS A 121 20.19 -24.53 11.03
C LYS A 121 20.87 -24.46 12.38
N THR A 122 20.07 -24.68 13.40
CA THR A 122 20.49 -25.00 14.76
C THR A 122 21.62 -26.02 14.67
N THR A 123 22.83 -25.54 14.88
CA THR A 123 24.01 -26.39 15.00
C THR A 123 23.87 -27.21 16.29
N PRO A 124 23.98 -28.54 16.24
CA PRO A 124 24.08 -29.33 17.44
C PRO A 124 25.41 -29.03 18.14
N ILE A 125 25.31 -28.73 19.42
CA ILE A 125 26.39 -28.39 20.33
C ILE A 125 27.36 -29.58 20.43
N THR A 126 28.65 -29.34 20.22
CA THR A 126 29.72 -30.25 20.66
C THR A 126 30.86 -29.45 21.31
N PRO A 127 31.61 -30.08 22.25
CA PRO A 127 32.14 -29.39 23.42
C PRO A 127 33.56 -28.82 23.25
N ILE A 128 33.88 -27.99 24.23
CA ILE A 128 35.07 -27.15 24.45
C ILE A 128 36.38 -27.97 24.54
N ALA A 129 37.45 -27.46 23.92
CA ALA A 129 38.81 -27.57 24.42
C ALA A 129 39.66 -26.32 24.02
N PRO A 130 40.56 -25.82 24.89
CA PRO A 130 41.33 -24.59 24.66
C PRO A 130 42.76 -24.87 24.16
N MET A 131 43.39 -23.88 23.49
CA MET A 131 44.68 -23.26 23.89
C MET A 131 45.34 -22.46 22.76
N LEU A 132 45.75 -21.23 23.14
CA LEU A 132 46.95 -20.44 22.80
C LEU A 132 47.45 -20.37 21.34
N ALA A 133 47.54 -19.16 20.78
CA ALA A 133 48.76 -18.32 20.81
C ALA A 133 48.83 -17.32 19.62
N ASP A 134 49.22 -16.09 19.98
CA ASP A 134 50.01 -15.08 19.26
C ASP A 134 49.53 -14.35 17.98
N ALA A 135 49.65 -13.02 18.10
CA ALA A 135 49.63 -11.98 17.06
C ALA A 135 51.06 -11.81 16.44
N PRO A 136 51.43 -10.76 15.64
CA PRO A 136 50.65 -9.65 15.04
C PRO A 136 51.02 -9.23 13.58
N ALA A 137 50.20 -8.30 13.04
CA ALA A 137 50.46 -7.11 12.19
C ALA A 137 51.16 -7.17 10.80
N LYS A 138 50.53 -6.52 9.79
CA LYS A 138 51.13 -5.41 8.99
C LYS A 138 50.10 -4.62 8.14
N ALA A 139 50.35 -3.32 8.01
CA ALA A 139 49.57 -2.30 7.31
C ALA A 139 50.10 -1.98 5.89
N GLN A 140 49.27 -1.35 5.03
CA GLN A 140 49.63 -0.47 3.88
C GLN A 140 48.33 0.15 3.30
N VAL A 141 48.02 1.45 3.45
CA VAL A 141 48.49 2.70 2.78
C VAL A 141 47.97 2.92 1.33
N ALA A 142 47.00 3.84 1.26
CA ALA A 142 46.62 4.89 0.28
C ALA A 142 47.09 4.92 -1.20
N SER A 143 46.11 5.29 -2.06
CA SER A 143 46.08 6.52 -2.90
C SER A 143 45.88 6.30 -4.41
N ASP A 144 44.82 6.92 -4.97
CA ASP A 144 44.69 7.45 -6.36
C ASP A 144 43.25 8.03 -6.45
N ARG A 145 42.90 9.13 -7.13
CA ARG A 145 43.54 9.91 -8.19
C ARG A 145 42.80 11.25 -8.34
N VAL A 146 43.56 12.32 -8.59
CA VAL A 146 43.06 13.62 -9.08
C VAL A 146 42.69 13.48 -10.55
N SER A 147 41.44 13.81 -10.91
CA SER A 147 41.00 14.27 -12.24
C SER A 147 39.51 14.62 -12.17
N GLN A 148 39.17 15.83 -11.73
CA GLN A 148 37.78 16.27 -11.62
C GLN A 148 37.62 17.75 -11.92
N GLU A 149 37.96 18.20 -13.15
CA GLU A 149 37.62 19.57 -13.56
C GLU A 149 37.03 19.69 -14.98
N ALA A 150 37.11 18.67 -15.84
CA ALA A 150 36.50 18.73 -17.18
C ALA A 150 35.00 18.34 -17.22
N GLY A 151 34.51 17.57 -16.25
CA GLY A 151 33.12 17.04 -16.25
C GLY A 151 32.07 17.94 -15.59
N ALA A 152 32.48 19.03 -14.92
CA ALA A 152 31.57 19.87 -14.15
C ALA A 152 30.67 20.76 -15.04
N GLY A 153 31.19 21.25 -16.17
CA GLY A 153 30.45 22.10 -17.11
C GLY A 153 29.37 21.34 -17.88
N GLU A 154 29.67 20.11 -18.31
CA GLU A 154 28.73 19.26 -19.03
C GLU A 154 27.61 18.74 -18.12
N LEU A 155 27.93 18.41 -16.86
CA LEU A 155 26.92 18.08 -15.84
C LEU A 155 25.98 19.25 -15.52
N MET A 156 26.47 20.49 -15.55
CA MET A 156 25.61 21.67 -15.33
C MET A 156 24.68 21.94 -16.51
N ALA A 157 25.17 21.79 -17.75
CA ALA A 157 24.33 21.88 -18.95
C ALA A 157 23.23 20.82 -18.94
N GLN A 158 23.57 19.57 -18.60
CA GLN A 158 22.61 18.47 -18.47
C GLN A 158 21.54 18.75 -17.39
N LYS A 159 21.95 19.29 -16.24
CA LYS A 159 21.00 19.66 -15.18
C LYS A 159 20.03 20.76 -15.62
N LEU A 160 20.48 21.73 -16.41
CA LEU A 160 19.62 22.80 -16.93
C LEU A 160 18.59 22.27 -17.93
N THR A 161 18.97 21.32 -18.80
CA THR A 161 18.04 20.66 -19.72
C THR A 161 17.02 19.81 -18.98
N ASP A 162 17.45 19.03 -17.99
CA ASP A 162 16.57 18.17 -17.19
C ASP A 162 15.55 19.01 -16.40
N LEU A 163 15.98 20.14 -15.83
CA LEU A 163 15.10 21.06 -15.10
C LEU A 163 14.05 21.69 -16.02
N ARG A 164 14.41 22.02 -17.27
CA ARG A 164 13.46 22.54 -18.26
C ARG A 164 12.41 21.49 -18.61
N ILE A 165 12.82 20.26 -18.90
CA ILE A 165 11.92 19.15 -19.23
C ILE A 165 10.98 18.87 -18.04
N ALA A 166 11.51 18.86 -16.82
CA ALA A 166 10.72 18.66 -15.61
C ALA A 166 9.65 19.76 -15.42
N LYS A 167 9.99 21.03 -15.70
CA LYS A 167 9.03 22.14 -15.64
C LYS A 167 7.93 22.03 -16.69
N GLU A 168 8.26 21.67 -17.93
CA GLU A 168 7.28 21.47 -18.99
C GLU A 168 6.34 20.29 -18.67
N ALA A 169 6.89 19.20 -18.12
CA ALA A 169 6.10 18.07 -17.65
C ALA A 169 5.18 18.45 -16.47
N LEU A 170 5.66 19.24 -15.52
CA LEU A 170 4.87 19.75 -14.40
C LEU A 170 3.69 20.60 -14.90
N ALA A 171 3.94 21.54 -15.83
CA ALA A 171 2.90 22.37 -16.41
C ALA A 171 1.82 21.54 -17.14
N LYS A 172 2.22 20.47 -17.82
CA LYS A 172 1.29 19.53 -18.44
C LYS A 172 0.45 18.76 -17.40
N LYS A 173 1.06 18.31 -16.31
CA LYS A 173 0.36 17.62 -15.22
C LYS A 173 -0.61 18.55 -14.49
N ASP A 174 -0.24 19.80 -14.28
CA ASP A 174 -1.11 20.80 -13.64
C ASP A 174 -2.36 21.10 -14.49
N SER A 175 -2.24 21.14 -15.81
CA SER A 175 -3.40 21.34 -16.70
C SER A 175 -4.35 20.14 -16.69
N GLU A 176 -3.81 18.91 -16.68
CA GLU A 176 -4.59 17.68 -16.54
C GLU A 176 -5.31 17.61 -15.18
N ILE A 177 -4.62 17.93 -14.09
CA ILE A 177 -5.21 18.00 -12.74
C ILE A 177 -6.36 19.02 -12.70
N ASN A 178 -6.19 20.18 -13.33
CA ASN A 178 -7.23 21.20 -13.38
C ASN A 178 -8.46 20.71 -14.15
N MET A 179 -8.26 20.02 -15.27
CA MET A 179 -9.35 19.40 -16.04
C MET A 179 -10.11 18.35 -15.22
N LEU A 180 -9.39 17.40 -14.61
CA LEU A 180 -9.98 16.35 -13.78
C LEU A 180 -10.74 16.92 -12.56
N ARG A 181 -10.24 18.01 -11.98
CA ARG A 181 -10.97 18.71 -10.90
C ARG A 181 -12.27 19.32 -11.40
N LYS A 182 -12.29 19.92 -12.59
CA LYS A 182 -13.51 20.45 -13.21
C LYS A 182 -14.51 19.33 -13.51
N GLU A 183 -14.06 18.22 -14.07
CA GLU A 183 -14.90 17.04 -14.35
C GLU A 183 -15.47 16.43 -13.06
N SER A 184 -14.64 16.28 -12.02
CA SER A 184 -15.10 15.78 -10.72
C SER A 184 -16.14 16.71 -10.08
N ALA A 185 -15.93 18.03 -10.18
CA ALA A 185 -16.91 19.01 -9.70
C ALA A 185 -18.21 18.99 -10.52
N TRP A 186 -18.13 18.75 -11.82
CA TRP A 186 -19.30 18.60 -12.70
C TRP A 186 -20.08 17.33 -12.34
N MET A 187 -19.42 16.18 -12.23
CA MET A 187 -20.06 14.91 -11.89
C MET A 187 -20.71 14.94 -10.49
N LYS A 188 -20.10 15.64 -9.52
CA LYS A 188 -20.73 15.85 -8.21
C LYS A 188 -21.99 16.70 -8.26
N ARG A 189 -22.10 17.66 -9.19
CA ARG A 189 -23.35 18.41 -9.39
C ARG A 189 -24.42 17.51 -10.01
N GLU A 190 -24.09 16.82 -11.09
CA GLU A 190 -25.01 15.91 -11.77
C GLU A 190 -25.58 14.85 -10.82
N LEU A 191 -24.73 14.24 -9.97
CA LEU A 191 -25.19 13.27 -8.98
C LEU A 191 -26.15 13.88 -7.95
N ARG A 192 -25.96 15.14 -7.55
CA ARG A 192 -26.91 15.82 -6.65
C ARG A 192 -28.24 16.07 -7.35
N ASP A 193 -28.20 16.57 -8.57
CA ASP A 193 -29.41 16.87 -9.36
C ASP A 193 -30.23 15.59 -9.60
N ARG A 194 -29.57 14.48 -9.97
CA ARG A 194 -30.24 13.17 -10.10
C ARG A 194 -30.79 12.65 -8.79
N ASN A 195 -30.10 12.86 -7.68
CA ASN A 195 -30.61 12.43 -6.38
C ASN A 195 -31.85 13.24 -5.96
N GLU A 196 -31.89 14.54 -6.30
CA GLU A 196 -33.07 15.39 -6.11
C GLU A 196 -34.24 14.96 -7.02
N GLU A 197 -33.96 14.64 -8.29
CA GLU A 197 -34.96 14.11 -9.23
C GLU A 197 -35.56 12.78 -8.74
N ILE A 198 -34.71 11.84 -8.30
CA ILE A 198 -35.16 10.56 -7.73
C ILE A 198 -36.01 10.80 -6.49
N LYS A 199 -35.63 11.74 -5.63
CA LYS A 199 -36.40 12.10 -4.43
C LYS A 199 -37.76 12.70 -4.81
N ALA A 200 -37.82 13.58 -5.80
CA ALA A 200 -39.06 14.18 -6.28
C ALA A 200 -40.00 13.11 -6.88
N LEU A 201 -39.48 12.22 -7.73
CA LEU A 201 -40.24 11.12 -8.31
C LEU A 201 -40.78 10.16 -7.24
N ARG A 202 -40.00 9.88 -6.18
CA ARG A 202 -40.48 9.08 -5.05
C ARG A 202 -41.61 9.78 -4.30
N SER A 203 -41.49 11.07 -4.01
CA SER A 203 -42.54 11.84 -3.33
C SER A 203 -43.83 11.90 -4.15
N MET A 204 -43.73 12.07 -5.48
CA MET A 204 -44.89 12.05 -6.38
C MET A 204 -45.56 10.67 -6.48
N LYS A 205 -44.77 9.59 -6.49
CA LYS A 205 -45.31 8.22 -6.52
C LYS A 205 -46.02 7.82 -5.23
N VAL A 206 -45.57 8.36 -4.08
CA VAL A 206 -46.21 8.12 -2.78
C VAL A 206 -47.54 8.87 -2.66
N SER A 207 -47.64 10.12 -3.15
CA SER A 207 -48.91 10.87 -3.13
C SER A 207 -49.95 10.34 -4.13
N ALA A 208 -49.52 9.74 -5.24
CA ALA A 208 -50.42 9.08 -6.19
C ALA A 208 -51.05 7.77 -5.67
N LYS A 209 -50.49 7.16 -4.61
CA LYS A 209 -51.00 5.89 -4.05
C LYS A 209 -52.00 6.06 -2.91
N SER A 210 -52.27 7.30 -2.47
CA SER A 210 -53.18 7.61 -1.36
C SER A 210 -54.49 8.31 -1.76
N ALA A 211 -55.08 7.97 -2.91
CA ALA A 211 -56.45 8.42 -3.24
C ALA A 211 -57.50 7.50 -2.55
N PRO A 212 -58.44 8.03 -1.75
CA PRO A 212 -59.32 7.23 -0.89
C PRO A 212 -60.50 6.61 -1.66
N LYS A 213 -60.79 5.33 -1.37
CA LYS A 213 -61.94 4.58 -1.88
C LYS A 213 -63.26 5.19 -1.39
N ARG A 214 -64.12 5.62 -2.31
CA ARG A 214 -65.53 5.97 -2.03
C ARG A 214 -66.32 4.70 -1.65
N LYS A 215 -67.09 4.77 -0.56
CA LYS A 215 -68.00 3.72 -0.05
C LYS A 215 -69.17 3.47 -1.01
N PRO A 216 -69.60 2.22 -1.26
CA PRO A 216 -70.98 1.95 -1.65
C PRO A 216 -71.83 1.63 -0.41
N ALA A 217 -72.98 2.31 -0.31
CA ALA A 217 -74.05 1.95 0.60
C ALA A 217 -74.64 0.60 0.19
N VAL A 218 -74.90 -0.29 1.15
CA VAL A 218 -75.74 -1.46 0.94
C VAL A 218 -76.84 -1.44 1.98
N ALA A 219 -78.06 -1.42 1.46
CA ALA A 219 -79.31 -1.38 2.18
C ALA A 219 -79.65 -2.74 2.85
N THR A 220 -80.43 -2.61 3.92
CA THR A 220 -81.33 -3.57 4.56
C THR A 220 -81.78 -4.76 3.68
N ARG A 221 -81.84 -5.97 4.27
CA ARG A 221 -83.06 -6.48 4.92
C ARG A 221 -82.81 -7.82 5.64
N SER A 222 -83.42 -7.93 6.81
CA SER A 222 -83.53 -9.12 7.64
C SER A 222 -84.65 -10.05 7.18
N ARG A 223 -84.38 -11.36 7.35
CA ARG A 223 -85.27 -12.53 7.48
C ARG A 223 -86.16 -12.91 6.29
#